data_AF-B3PM46-F1
#
_entry.id   AF-B3PM46-F1
#
_cell.length_a   1.000
_cell.length_b   1.000
_cell.length_c   1.000
_cell.angle_alpha   90.00
_cell.angle_beta   90.00
_cell.angle_gamma   90.00
#
_symmetry.space_group_name_H-M   'P 1'
#
loop_
_entity.id
_entity.type
_entity.pdbx_description
1 polymer ?
#
loop_
_entity_poly.entity_id
_entity_poly.type
_entity_poly.pdbx_seq_one_letter_code
_entity_poly.pdbx_strand_id
1 'polypeptide(L)'
;MAKNATKSPTRKNTLERFYISEVTDKKTKKIIFRFKKANQKTHREYEEFNDAVSEFIRISETTANNTRVWFHREGAYRGSVDLEKARKMLIRLAETKVANEEVIEFIEHENLVDKPTSKTTEILAIQKTVDLEEESKYVEFDVANRETMKASEVSLQDLVISSAYDVEIEQMLPNNDNLDIYFRLKKDDQKSSTVVRTLSGFKRSVEPVIIPEEITEAPTETQEASKPAKKRDTTLLGWIIFLSIAVVVNIIFIILLATKVIAV
;
A
#
# COMPACT_ATOMS: atom_id res chain seq x y z
N MET A 1 10.78 -26.39 60.82
CA MET A 1 11.17 -26.69 59.42
C MET A 1 10.97 -25.44 58.58
N ALA A 2 12.01 -24.62 58.39
CA ALA A 2 11.95 -23.45 57.52
C ALA A 2 12.63 -23.79 56.19
N LYS A 3 11.85 -23.82 55.11
CA LYS A 3 12.36 -24.04 53.75
C LYS A 3 12.98 -22.73 53.26
N ASN A 4 14.31 -22.66 53.22
CA ASN A 4 15.03 -21.58 52.56
C ASN A 4 14.78 -21.67 51.05
N ALA A 5 13.98 -20.76 50.52
CA ALA A 5 13.83 -20.55 49.09
C ALA A 5 15.11 -19.90 48.55
N THR A 6 15.91 -20.69 47.86
CA THR A 6 17.11 -20.23 47.14
C THR A 6 16.65 -19.33 45.99
N LYS A 7 16.78 -18.00 46.15
CA LYS A 7 16.68 -17.04 45.04
C LYS A 7 17.76 -17.40 44.02
N SER A 8 17.37 -17.95 42.87
CA SER A 8 18.29 -18.10 41.74
C SER A 8 18.73 -16.70 41.29
N PRO A 9 20.03 -16.44 41.07
CA PRO A 9 20.46 -15.15 40.54
C PRO A 9 19.95 -15.01 39.11
N THR A 10 19.03 -14.06 38.89
CA THR A 10 18.64 -13.59 37.57
C THR A 10 19.89 -13.09 36.87
N ARG A 11 20.44 -13.91 35.95
CA ARG A 11 21.56 -13.51 35.09
C ARG A 11 21.11 -12.27 34.33
N LYS A 12 21.82 -11.15 34.53
CA LYS A 12 21.64 -9.95 33.70
C LYS A 12 21.89 -10.39 32.24
N ASN A 13 20.86 -10.38 31.41
CA ASN A 13 20.98 -10.63 29.98
C ASN A 13 21.80 -9.47 29.39
N THR A 14 23.11 -9.67 29.23
CA THR A 14 24.02 -8.64 28.73
C THR A 14 24.16 -8.77 27.24
N LEU A 15 23.85 -7.70 26.50
CA LEU A 15 23.98 -7.69 25.04
C LEU A 15 25.43 -7.87 24.61
N GLU A 16 25.72 -8.96 23.92
CA GLU A 16 26.99 -9.19 23.26
C GLU A 16 27.03 -8.47 21.92
N ARG A 17 28.05 -7.65 21.73
CA ARG A 17 28.20 -6.81 20.55
C ARG A 17 29.26 -7.35 19.62
N PHE A 18 28.95 -7.41 18.34
CA PHE A 18 29.84 -7.84 17.28
C PHE A 18 29.94 -6.78 16.19
N TYR A 19 31.00 -6.80 15.40
CA TYR A 19 31.20 -5.85 14.30
C TYR A 19 31.64 -6.61 13.05
N ILE A 20 31.04 -6.26 11.92
CA ILE A 20 31.49 -6.63 10.58
C ILE A 20 31.89 -5.33 9.88
N SER A 21 33.13 -5.24 9.43
CA SER A 21 33.66 -4.05 8.78
C SER A 21 34.24 -4.38 7.43
N GLU A 22 33.80 -3.66 6.41
CA GLU A 22 34.40 -3.68 5.08
C GLU A 22 35.79 -3.06 5.12
N VAL A 23 36.77 -3.78 4.57
CA VAL A 23 38.14 -3.32 4.43
C VAL A 23 38.66 -3.73 3.06
N THR A 24 39.33 -2.81 2.37
CA THR A 24 40.09 -3.16 1.17
C THR A 24 41.43 -3.75 1.56
N ASP A 25 41.71 -4.97 1.11
CA ASP A 25 43.02 -5.60 1.30
C ASP A 25 44.09 -4.80 0.54
N LYS A 26 45.16 -4.44 1.24
CA LYS A 26 46.23 -3.58 0.69
C LYS A 26 47.04 -4.26 -0.43
N LYS A 27 47.12 -5.59 -0.41
CA LYS A 27 47.90 -6.41 -1.33
C LYS A 27 47.09 -6.81 -2.56
N THR A 28 45.87 -7.31 -2.36
CA THR A 28 45.04 -7.85 -3.45
C THR A 28 44.08 -6.82 -4.04
N LYS A 29 43.87 -5.68 -3.35
CA LYS A 29 42.85 -4.68 -3.68
C LYS A 29 41.41 -5.20 -3.69
N LYS A 30 41.18 -6.40 -3.15
CA LYS A 30 39.84 -6.97 -2.99
C LYS A 30 39.20 -6.47 -1.69
N ILE A 31 37.87 -6.40 -1.68
CA ILE A 31 37.12 -6.19 -0.45
C ILE A 31 37.15 -7.47 0.40
N ILE A 32 37.39 -7.29 1.70
CA ILE A 32 37.32 -8.32 2.73
C ILE A 32 36.50 -7.81 3.91
N PHE A 33 35.89 -8.72 4.65
CA PHE A 33 35.05 -8.41 5.81
C PHE A 33 35.73 -8.84 7.10
N ARG A 34 35.96 -7.88 7.99
CA ARG A 34 36.51 -8.12 9.33
C ARG A 34 35.41 -8.31 10.33
N PHE A 35 35.34 -9.50 10.92
CA PHE A 35 34.44 -9.85 12.00
C PHE A 35 35.16 -9.80 13.36
N LYS A 36 34.62 -9.06 14.32
CA LYS A 36 35.18 -9.01 15.70
C LYS A 36 34.08 -8.94 16.75
N LYS A 37 34.38 -9.45 17.94
CA LYS A 37 33.57 -9.21 19.16
C LYS A 37 34.01 -7.90 19.82
N ALA A 38 33.06 -7.17 20.40
CA ALA A 38 33.36 -5.97 21.17
C ALA A 38 34.32 -6.27 22.31
N ASN A 39 35.21 -5.31 22.60
CA ASN A 39 36.25 -5.42 23.62
C ASN A 39 37.28 -6.53 23.37
N GLN A 40 37.30 -7.14 22.18
CA GLN A 40 38.37 -8.05 21.76
C GLN A 40 39.26 -7.38 20.71
N LYS A 41 40.57 -7.62 20.82
CA LYS A 41 41.57 -7.09 19.88
C LYS A 41 41.66 -7.93 18.60
N THR A 42 41.24 -9.19 18.67
CA THR A 42 41.28 -10.14 17.56
C THR A 42 40.08 -9.96 16.64
N HIS A 43 40.32 -10.15 15.35
CA HIS A 43 39.30 -10.20 14.32
C HIS A 43 39.55 -11.41 13.43
N ARG A 44 38.49 -11.90 12.78
CA ARG A 44 38.57 -12.87 11.68
C ARG A 44 38.29 -12.14 10.38
N GLU A 45 38.90 -12.58 9.30
CA GLU A 45 38.72 -12.01 7.97
C GLU A 45 37.96 -13.01 7.10
N TYR A 46 37.02 -12.52 6.31
CA TYR A 46 36.21 -13.29 5.37
C TYR A 46 36.27 -12.62 4.00
N GLU A 47 36.33 -13.41 2.94
CA GLU A 47 36.28 -12.89 1.56
C GLU A 47 34.84 -12.50 1.19
N GLU A 48 33.87 -13.30 1.61
CA GLU A 48 32.45 -13.09 1.33
C GLU A 48 31.72 -12.50 2.54
N PHE A 49 30.81 -11.56 2.29
CA PHE A 49 29.99 -10.97 3.36
C PHE A 49 29.09 -12.01 4.02
N ASN A 50 28.53 -12.93 3.22
CA ASN A 50 27.65 -13.99 3.68
C ASN A 50 28.33 -14.91 4.70
N ASP A 51 29.63 -15.16 4.54
CA ASP A 51 30.40 -15.98 5.47
C ASP A 51 30.59 -15.29 6.82
N ALA A 52 30.85 -13.98 6.81
CA ALA A 52 30.97 -13.17 8.03
C ALA A 52 29.64 -13.14 8.82
N VAL A 53 28.51 -12.98 8.12
CA VAL A 53 27.18 -13.01 8.73
C VAL A 53 26.81 -14.41 9.22
N SER A 54 27.15 -15.45 8.46
CA SER A 54 26.95 -16.84 8.87
C SER A 54 27.72 -17.18 10.14
N GLU A 55 28.96 -16.71 10.28
CA GLU A 55 29.71 -16.87 11.52
C GLU A 55 29.06 -16.14 12.70
N PHE A 56 28.53 -14.93 12.48
CA PHE A 56 27.79 -14.21 13.52
C PHE A 56 26.58 -15.02 14.00
N ILE A 57 25.79 -15.58 13.08
CA ILE A 57 24.64 -16.43 13.39
C ILE A 57 25.08 -17.65 14.19
N ARG A 58 26.11 -18.35 13.72
CA ARG A 58 26.65 -19.54 14.38
C ARG A 58 27.08 -19.26 15.83
N ILE A 59 27.79 -18.16 16.07
CA ILE A 59 28.20 -17.77 17.43
C ILE A 59 26.98 -17.38 18.27
N SER A 60 26.05 -16.64 17.68
CA SER A 60 24.84 -16.15 18.35
C SER A 60 23.92 -17.26 18.81
N GLU A 61 23.81 -18.34 18.05
CA GLU A 61 23.02 -19.53 18.42
C GLU A 61 23.62 -20.31 19.60
N THR A 62 24.94 -20.21 19.79
CA THR A 62 25.65 -20.94 20.85
C THR A 62 25.74 -20.18 22.17
N THR A 63 25.46 -18.88 22.17
CA THR A 63 25.52 -18.06 23.39
C THR A 63 24.17 -17.94 24.06
N ALA A 64 24.18 -17.84 25.39
CA ALA A 64 22.97 -17.63 26.19
C ALA A 64 22.55 -16.14 26.25
N ASN A 65 23.40 -15.24 25.78
CA ASN A 65 23.16 -13.80 25.79
C ASN A 65 22.53 -13.33 24.49
N ASN A 66 21.74 -12.26 24.55
CA ASN A 66 21.34 -11.57 23.33
C ASN A 66 22.57 -11.07 22.57
N THR A 67 22.57 -11.24 21.25
CA THR A 67 23.66 -10.76 20.39
C THR A 67 23.15 -9.74 19.38
N ARG A 68 24.04 -8.85 18.97
CA ARG A 68 23.80 -7.92 17.87
C ARG A 68 25.10 -7.66 17.12
N VAL A 69 25.01 -7.49 15.81
CA VAL A 69 26.15 -7.16 14.94
C VAL A 69 25.97 -5.78 14.33
N TRP A 70 27.05 -5.00 14.29
CA TRP A 70 27.10 -3.66 13.71
C TRP A 70 27.93 -3.69 12.41
N PHE A 71 27.35 -3.19 11.33
CA PHE A 71 27.98 -3.12 10.02
C PHE A 71 28.63 -1.77 9.80
N HIS A 72 29.84 -1.81 9.26
CA HIS A 72 30.60 -0.62 8.90
C HIS A 72 31.14 -0.73 7.49
N ARG A 73 31.02 0.35 6.71
CA ARG A 73 31.61 0.51 5.38
C ARG A 73 32.43 1.80 5.39
N GLU A 74 33.65 1.75 4.87
CA GLU A 74 34.58 2.88 4.87
C GLU A 74 34.79 3.51 6.27
N GLY A 75 34.74 2.69 7.32
CA GLY A 75 34.87 3.15 8.71
C GLY A 75 33.63 3.83 9.29
N ALA A 76 32.57 4.03 8.50
CA ALA A 76 31.32 4.62 8.96
C ALA A 76 30.28 3.54 9.27
N TYR A 77 29.47 3.78 10.30
CA TYR A 77 28.38 2.90 10.70
C TYR A 77 27.24 2.95 9.66
N ARG A 78 26.72 1.76 9.29
CA ARG A 78 25.67 1.60 8.27
C ARG A 78 24.41 0.94 8.79
N GLY A 79 24.48 0.30 9.95
CA GLY A 79 23.32 -0.35 10.57
C GLY A 79 23.74 -1.49 11.49
N SER A 80 22.78 -2.05 12.21
CA SER A 80 22.98 -3.20 13.09
C SER A 80 21.81 -4.16 13.02
N VAL A 81 22.02 -5.43 13.30
CA VAL A 81 20.95 -6.44 13.31
C VAL A 81 21.13 -7.41 14.46
N ASP A 82 20.01 -7.91 14.97
CA ASP A 82 19.98 -9.07 15.85
C ASP A 82 20.09 -10.39 15.06
N LEU A 83 20.04 -11.51 15.79
CA LEU A 83 20.11 -12.86 15.23
C LEU A 83 19.00 -13.15 14.21
N GLU A 84 17.76 -12.78 14.50
CA GLU A 84 16.63 -13.08 13.62
C GLU A 84 16.73 -12.30 12.30
N LYS A 85 17.06 -11.01 12.39
CA LYS A 85 17.21 -10.16 11.20
C LYS A 85 18.45 -10.53 10.38
N ALA A 86 19.53 -11.00 11.02
CA ALA A 86 20.68 -11.57 10.31
C ALA A 86 20.32 -12.80 9.45
N ARG A 87 19.45 -13.70 9.95
CA ARG A 87 18.97 -14.85 9.17
C ARG A 87 18.17 -14.41 7.94
N LYS A 88 17.25 -13.46 8.12
CA LYS A 88 16.44 -12.91 7.02
C LYS A 88 17.32 -12.22 5.97
N MET A 89 18.36 -11.51 6.40
CA MET A 89 19.34 -10.87 5.52
C MET A 89 20.03 -11.89 4.61
N LEU A 90 20.49 -13.03 5.14
CA LEU A 90 21.13 -14.06 4.32
C LEU A 90 20.20 -14.65 3.26
N ILE A 91 18.93 -14.89 3.60
CA ILE A 91 17.93 -15.37 2.63
C ILE A 91 17.78 -14.37 1.48
N ARG A 92 17.62 -13.08 1.80
CA ARG A 92 17.45 -12.02 0.81
C ARG A 92 18.68 -11.81 -0.07
N LEU A 93 19.88 -11.94 0.50
CA LEU A 93 21.15 -11.84 -0.23
C LEU A 93 21.35 -13.02 -1.18
N ALA A 94 20.90 -14.23 -0.81
CA ALA A 94 20.98 -15.41 -1.66
C ALA A 94 20.10 -15.29 -2.92
N GLU A 95 18.94 -14.61 -2.81
CA GLU A 95 18.02 -14.37 -3.93
C GLU A 95 18.53 -13.32 -4.92
N THR A 96 19.17 -12.26 -4.42
CA THR A 96 19.47 -11.07 -5.23
C THR A 96 20.86 -11.11 -5.88
N LYS A 97 21.79 -11.94 -5.37
CA LYS A 97 23.18 -12.03 -5.84
C LYS A 97 23.86 -10.66 -6.01
N VAL A 98 24.19 -10.03 -4.90
CA VAL A 98 24.86 -8.72 -4.83
C VAL A 98 26.37 -8.91 -4.70
N ALA A 99 27.16 -8.05 -5.34
CA ALA A 99 28.63 -8.06 -5.21
C ALA A 99 29.08 -7.59 -3.81
N ASN A 100 30.24 -8.07 -3.34
CA ASN A 100 30.75 -7.76 -2.00
C ASN A 100 31.02 -6.26 -1.81
N GLU A 101 31.40 -5.56 -2.87
CA GLU A 101 31.67 -4.12 -2.87
C GLU A 101 30.42 -3.26 -2.57
N GLU A 102 29.25 -3.80 -2.90
CA GLU A 102 27.96 -3.10 -2.83
C GLU A 102 27.06 -3.67 -1.72
N VAL A 103 27.43 -4.80 -1.10
CA VAL A 103 26.55 -5.56 -0.22
C VAL A 103 26.10 -4.77 1.02
N ILE A 104 26.99 -3.99 1.64
CA ILE A 104 26.64 -3.21 2.83
C ILE A 104 25.72 -2.03 2.45
N GLU A 105 25.90 -1.45 1.27
CA GLU A 105 25.04 -0.39 0.75
C GLU A 105 23.66 -0.95 0.35
N PHE A 106 23.63 -2.15 -0.23
CA PHE A 106 22.40 -2.84 -0.57
C PHE A 106 21.56 -3.17 0.68
N ILE A 107 22.15 -3.79 1.71
CA ILE A 107 21.40 -4.11 2.95
C ILE A 107 20.95 -2.85 3.70
N GLU A 108 21.65 -1.73 3.48
CA GLU A 108 21.27 -0.43 3.99
C GLU A 108 20.06 0.15 3.24
N HIS A 109 20.07 0.11 1.91
CA HIS A 109 19.01 0.64 1.05
C HIS A 109 17.72 -0.17 1.17
N GLU A 110 17.82 -1.50 1.23
CA GLU A 110 16.69 -2.43 1.36
C GLU A 110 16.13 -2.51 2.80
N ASN A 111 16.58 -1.63 3.72
CA ASN A 111 16.18 -1.62 5.13
C ASN A 111 16.38 -2.96 5.87
N LEU A 112 17.36 -3.75 5.44
CA LEU A 112 17.72 -5.03 6.06
C LEU A 112 18.56 -4.86 7.33
N VAL A 113 18.87 -3.62 7.72
CA VAL A 113 19.60 -3.26 8.94
C VAL A 113 18.80 -2.28 9.80
N ASP A 114 19.00 -2.31 11.11
CA ASP A 114 18.45 -1.31 12.04
C ASP A 114 19.44 -0.16 12.17
N LYS A 115 18.99 1.07 11.97
CA LYS A 115 19.77 2.28 12.29
C LYS A 115 19.15 2.97 13.49
N PRO A 116 19.96 3.61 14.36
CA PRO A 116 19.44 4.57 15.31
C PRO A 116 18.97 5.75 14.48
N THR A 117 17.69 5.74 14.10
CA THR A 117 17.03 6.93 13.61
C THR A 117 17.17 8.00 14.69
N SER A 118 17.61 9.21 14.31
CA SER A 118 17.27 10.36 15.14
C SER A 118 15.74 10.29 15.35
N LYS A 119 15.23 10.59 16.55
CA LYS A 119 13.79 10.51 16.84
C LYS A 119 12.92 11.22 15.78
N THR A 120 13.49 12.16 15.03
CA THR A 120 12.89 12.86 13.90
C THR A 120 12.66 11.96 12.67
N THR A 121 13.53 10.99 12.40
CA THR A 121 13.43 10.06 11.25
C THR A 121 12.53 8.87 11.55
N GLU A 122 12.40 8.46 12.82
CA GLU A 122 11.54 7.33 13.22
C GLU A 122 10.05 7.66 13.03
N ILE A 123 9.65 8.93 13.23
CA ILE A 123 8.29 9.41 12.91
C ILE A 123 8.04 9.42 11.39
N LEU A 124 9.09 9.62 10.58
CA LEU A 124 9.02 9.56 9.11
C LEU A 124 9.15 8.13 8.55
N ALA A 125 9.80 7.20 9.26
CA ALA A 125 10.00 5.80 8.85
C ALA A 125 8.91 4.86 9.37
N ILE A 126 8.15 5.24 10.41
CA ILE A 126 6.89 4.57 10.79
C ILE A 126 5.78 4.88 9.77
N GLN A 127 5.97 5.87 8.89
CA GLN A 127 5.37 5.82 7.55
C GLN A 127 6.17 4.81 6.71
N LYS A 128 6.01 3.52 7.03
CA LYS A 128 5.97 2.52 5.96
C LYS A 128 4.89 3.06 5.02
N THR A 129 5.30 3.71 3.92
CA THR A 129 4.39 4.19 2.89
C THR A 129 3.64 2.96 2.45
N VAL A 130 2.45 2.77 3.00
CA VAL A 130 1.54 1.73 2.57
C VAL A 130 1.31 2.06 1.11
N ASP A 131 1.73 1.15 0.24
CA ASP A 131 1.46 1.29 -1.17
C ASP A 131 -0.02 1.04 -1.38
N LEU A 132 -0.81 2.12 -1.32
CA LEU A 132 -2.25 2.06 -1.52
C LEU A 132 -2.62 1.52 -2.90
N GLU A 133 -1.68 1.54 -3.86
CA GLU A 133 -1.88 0.94 -5.18
C GLU A 133 -1.85 -0.59 -5.12
N GLU A 134 -0.92 -1.17 -4.36
CA GLU A 134 -0.87 -2.61 -4.16
C GLU A 134 -2.05 -3.10 -3.32
N GLU A 135 -2.39 -2.36 -2.26
CA GLU A 135 -3.51 -2.68 -1.38
C GLU A 135 -4.88 -2.63 -2.08
N SER A 136 -5.03 -1.77 -3.11
CA SER A 136 -6.27 -1.66 -3.89
C SER A 136 -6.71 -2.98 -4.55
N LYS A 137 -5.74 -3.86 -4.82
CA LYS A 137 -5.99 -5.17 -5.47
C LYS A 137 -6.75 -6.13 -4.55
N TYR A 138 -6.66 -5.93 -3.24
CA TYR A 138 -7.31 -6.79 -2.23
C TYR A 138 -8.67 -6.26 -1.78
N VAL A 139 -9.13 -5.13 -2.32
CA VAL A 139 -10.50 -4.65 -2.05
C VAL A 139 -11.50 -5.58 -2.71
N GLU A 140 -12.45 -6.05 -1.91
CA GLU A 140 -13.55 -6.88 -2.36
C GLU A 140 -14.87 -6.12 -2.25
N PHE A 141 -15.69 -6.29 -3.27
CA PHE A 141 -17.02 -5.74 -3.36
C PHE A 141 -18.01 -6.88 -3.51
N ASP A 142 -19.14 -6.79 -2.82
CA ASP A 142 -20.25 -7.72 -3.01
C ASP A 142 -21.59 -7.00 -2.94
N VAL A 143 -22.61 -7.61 -3.54
CA VAL A 143 -23.98 -7.09 -3.57
C VAL A 143 -24.93 -8.24 -3.27
N ALA A 144 -25.75 -8.08 -2.25
CA ALA A 144 -26.71 -9.10 -1.85
C ALA A 144 -27.78 -9.31 -2.94
N ASN A 145 -28.16 -10.57 -3.17
CA ASN A 145 -29.19 -10.98 -4.15
C ASN A 145 -28.94 -10.47 -5.59
N ARG A 146 -27.67 -10.27 -5.99
CA ARG A 146 -27.28 -9.71 -7.29
C ARG A 146 -27.91 -10.44 -8.48
N GLU A 147 -28.13 -11.74 -8.37
CA GLU A 147 -28.76 -12.58 -9.39
C GLU A 147 -30.23 -12.20 -9.70
N THR A 148 -30.89 -11.51 -8.78
CA THR A 148 -32.30 -11.08 -8.92
C THR A 148 -32.46 -9.61 -9.32
N MET A 149 -31.39 -8.81 -9.21
CA MET A 149 -31.37 -7.37 -9.40
C MET A 149 -30.59 -6.98 -10.67
N LYS A 150 -30.97 -5.88 -11.33
CA LYS A 150 -30.18 -5.35 -12.46
C LYS A 150 -28.98 -4.56 -11.94
N ALA A 151 -27.87 -4.59 -12.67
CA ALA A 151 -26.70 -3.75 -12.35
C ALA A 151 -27.06 -2.24 -12.27
N SER A 152 -28.04 -1.78 -13.05
CA SER A 152 -28.54 -0.40 -13.04
C SER A 152 -29.35 0.00 -11.79
N GLU A 153 -29.78 -0.98 -11.00
CA GLU A 153 -30.59 -0.77 -9.80
C GLU A 153 -29.73 -0.73 -8.53
N VAL A 154 -28.44 -1.09 -8.63
CA VAL A 154 -27.52 -1.13 -7.50
C VAL A 154 -27.17 0.29 -7.04
N SER A 155 -27.39 0.57 -5.77
CA SER A 155 -26.97 1.80 -5.11
C SER A 155 -25.77 1.56 -4.18
N LEU A 156 -25.16 2.64 -3.69
CA LEU A 156 -24.07 2.56 -2.70
C LEU A 156 -24.46 1.82 -1.42
N GLN A 157 -25.74 1.79 -1.05
CA GLN A 157 -26.23 1.14 0.16
C GLN A 157 -26.30 -0.39 0.01
N ASP A 158 -26.38 -0.88 -1.22
CA ASP A 158 -26.44 -2.31 -1.53
C ASP A 158 -25.04 -2.95 -1.61
N LEU A 159 -23.98 -2.11 -1.53
CA LEU A 159 -22.60 -2.51 -1.69
C LEU A 159 -21.98 -2.89 -0.33
N VAL A 160 -21.56 -4.14 -0.21
CA VAL A 160 -20.74 -4.62 0.89
C VAL A 160 -19.28 -4.50 0.48
N ILE A 161 -18.51 -3.72 1.23
CA ILE A 161 -17.10 -3.45 0.94
C ILE A 161 -16.24 -4.12 2.01
N SER A 162 -15.30 -4.96 1.59
CA SER A 162 -14.28 -5.55 2.46
C SER A 162 -12.92 -5.00 2.07
N SER A 163 -12.29 -4.27 2.99
CA SER A 163 -11.00 -3.60 2.78
C SER A 163 -10.31 -3.35 4.12
N ALA A 164 -8.98 -3.35 4.10
CA ALA A 164 -8.15 -2.93 5.23
C ALA A 164 -8.08 -1.40 5.40
N TYR A 165 -8.46 -0.64 4.36
CA TYR A 165 -8.40 0.82 4.30
C TYR A 165 -9.72 1.42 3.84
N ASP A 166 -9.90 2.72 4.07
CA ASP A 166 -11.09 3.45 3.64
C ASP A 166 -11.21 3.41 2.11
N VAL A 167 -12.40 3.05 1.63
CA VAL A 167 -12.71 2.98 0.19
C VAL A 167 -13.61 4.16 -0.16
N GLU A 168 -13.16 5.00 -1.08
CA GLU A 168 -13.96 6.09 -1.64
C GLU A 168 -14.45 5.68 -3.03
N ILE A 169 -15.77 5.50 -3.17
CA ILE A 169 -16.41 5.20 -4.46
C ILE A 169 -16.57 6.49 -5.24
N GLU A 170 -15.92 6.57 -6.39
CA GLU A 170 -16.05 7.71 -7.29
C GLU A 170 -17.27 7.56 -8.20
N GLN A 171 -17.48 6.35 -8.73
CA GLN A 171 -18.56 6.08 -9.67
C GLN A 171 -18.94 4.61 -9.72
N MET A 172 -20.22 4.34 -9.98
CA MET A 172 -20.75 3.02 -10.30
C MET A 172 -21.42 3.08 -11.67
N LEU A 173 -20.97 2.25 -12.60
CA LEU A 173 -21.44 2.23 -13.98
C LEU A 173 -22.01 0.85 -14.34
N PRO A 174 -23.30 0.75 -14.64
CA PRO A 174 -23.89 -0.47 -15.18
C PRO A 174 -23.30 -0.77 -16.56
N ASN A 175 -22.83 -1.99 -16.75
CA ASN A 175 -22.26 -2.49 -17.99
C ASN A 175 -22.91 -3.84 -18.32
N ASN A 176 -24.08 -3.78 -18.95
CA ASN A 176 -24.97 -4.92 -19.22
C ASN A 176 -25.39 -5.67 -17.94
N ASP A 177 -24.92 -6.91 -17.78
CA ASP A 177 -25.12 -7.78 -16.62
C ASP A 177 -23.98 -7.66 -15.59
N ASN A 178 -23.14 -6.64 -15.73
CA ASN A 178 -22.05 -6.32 -14.83
C ASN A 178 -22.17 -4.89 -14.29
N LEU A 179 -21.46 -4.64 -13.20
CA LEU A 179 -21.34 -3.33 -12.57
C LEU A 179 -19.86 -2.99 -12.42
N ASP A 180 -19.42 -1.93 -13.09
CA ASP A 180 -18.07 -1.40 -12.96
C ASP A 180 -18.04 -0.37 -11.82
N ILE A 181 -17.18 -0.62 -10.83
CA ILE A 181 -17.03 0.20 -9.64
C ILE A 181 -15.68 0.89 -9.71
N TYR A 182 -15.70 2.21 -9.81
CA TYR A 182 -14.53 3.09 -9.80
C TYR A 182 -14.31 3.55 -8.37
N PHE A 183 -13.17 3.19 -7.79
CA PHE A 183 -12.88 3.49 -6.39
C PHE A 183 -11.41 3.87 -6.20
N ARG A 184 -11.14 4.50 -5.07
CA ARG A 184 -9.78 4.77 -4.58
C ARG A 184 -9.67 4.42 -3.12
N LEU A 185 -8.50 3.90 -2.73
CA LEU A 185 -8.16 3.72 -1.32
C LEU A 185 -7.68 5.04 -0.74
N LYS A 186 -8.07 5.28 0.52
CA LYS A 186 -7.64 6.43 1.30
C LYS A 186 -7.02 5.96 2.60
N LYS A 187 -5.89 6.58 2.93
CA LYS A 187 -5.26 6.48 4.25
C LYS A 187 -4.68 7.84 4.61
N ASP A 188 -5.19 8.45 5.67
CA ASP A 188 -4.81 9.81 6.09
C ASP A 188 -4.94 10.82 4.92
N ASP A 189 -3.84 11.48 4.54
CA ASP A 189 -3.77 12.44 3.42
C ASP A 189 -3.40 11.78 2.07
N GLN A 190 -3.15 10.47 2.04
CA GLN A 190 -2.77 9.74 0.82
C GLN A 190 -3.98 9.05 0.19
N LYS A 191 -3.98 8.99 -1.15
CA LYS A 191 -4.98 8.30 -1.97
C LYS A 191 -4.30 7.44 -3.03
N SER A 192 -4.86 6.28 -3.34
CA SER A 192 -4.46 5.51 -4.53
C SER A 192 -4.92 6.20 -5.82
N SER A 193 -4.46 5.69 -6.96
CA SER A 193 -5.12 5.98 -8.23
C SER A 193 -6.53 5.38 -8.26
N THR A 194 -7.36 5.83 -9.21
CA THR A 194 -8.68 5.24 -9.43
C THR A 194 -8.54 3.86 -10.04
N VAL A 195 -9.06 2.86 -9.35
CA VAL A 195 -9.07 1.46 -9.77
C VAL A 195 -10.49 1.05 -10.10
N VAL A 196 -10.64 0.16 -11.09
CA VAL A 196 -11.92 -0.40 -11.51
C VAL A 196 -12.04 -1.84 -11.03
N ARG A 197 -13.15 -2.16 -10.34
CA ARG A 197 -13.56 -3.53 -10.07
C ARG A 197 -14.89 -3.82 -10.79
N THR A 198 -14.91 -4.89 -11.57
CA THR A 198 -16.14 -5.34 -12.24
C THR A 198 -16.79 -6.45 -11.43
N LEU A 199 -18.04 -6.21 -11.02
CA LEU A 199 -18.90 -7.23 -10.41
C LEU A 199 -19.82 -7.84 -11.47
N SER A 200 -19.80 -9.15 -11.56
CA SER A 200 -20.63 -9.93 -12.48
C SER A 200 -21.74 -10.69 -11.75
N GLY A 201 -22.67 -11.25 -12.52
CA GLY A 201 -23.73 -12.11 -11.99
C GLY A 201 -25.03 -11.38 -11.69
N PHE A 202 -25.24 -10.21 -12.29
CA PHE A 202 -26.51 -9.49 -12.19
C PHE A 202 -27.56 -10.08 -13.14
N LYS A 203 -28.83 -9.81 -12.85
CA LYS A 203 -29.94 -10.19 -13.73
C LYS A 203 -29.76 -9.54 -15.11
N ARG A 204 -29.68 -10.38 -16.14
CA ARG A 204 -29.49 -9.93 -17.52
C ARG A 204 -30.63 -9.00 -17.95
N SER A 205 -30.26 -7.80 -18.39
CA SER A 205 -31.21 -6.90 -19.04
C SER A 205 -31.40 -7.40 -20.48
N VAL A 206 -32.55 -7.98 -20.77
CA VAL A 206 -32.95 -8.30 -22.14
C VAL A 206 -33.53 -7.02 -22.72
N GLU A 207 -32.78 -6.33 -23.57
CA GLU A 207 -33.36 -5.26 -24.38
C GLU A 207 -34.39 -5.88 -25.34
N PRO A 208 -35.62 -5.32 -25.44
CA PRO A 208 -36.59 -5.83 -26.39
C PRO A 208 -36.05 -5.61 -27.80
N VAL A 209 -35.84 -6.71 -28.52
CA VAL A 209 -35.58 -6.68 -29.97
C VAL A 209 -36.81 -6.04 -30.62
N ILE A 210 -36.67 -4.81 -31.11
CA ILE A 210 -37.69 -4.18 -31.94
C ILE A 210 -37.64 -4.91 -33.28
N ILE A 211 -38.51 -5.90 -33.46
CA ILE A 211 -38.79 -6.49 -34.76
C ILE A 211 -39.56 -5.41 -35.56
N PRO A 212 -39.08 -4.97 -36.74
CA PRO A 212 -39.85 -4.08 -37.59
C PRO A 212 -41.12 -4.81 -38.03
N GLU A 213 -42.27 -4.37 -37.56
CA GLU A 213 -43.57 -4.95 -37.89
C GLU A 213 -43.91 -4.60 -39.34
N GLU A 214 -44.08 -5.64 -40.16
CA GLU A 214 -44.49 -5.58 -41.56
C GLU A 214 -45.91 -5.01 -41.66
N ILE A 215 -46.06 -3.95 -42.46
CA ILE A 215 -47.29 -3.17 -42.57
C ILE A 215 -48.35 -4.02 -43.27
N THR A 216 -49.42 -4.38 -42.56
CA THR A 216 -50.69 -4.77 -43.20
C THR A 216 -51.85 -3.99 -42.59
N GLU A 217 -52.66 -3.44 -43.49
CA GLU A 217 -53.65 -2.39 -43.25
C GLU A 217 -54.85 -2.85 -42.40
N ALA A 218 -55.37 -1.90 -41.61
CA ALA A 218 -56.54 -2.04 -40.72
C ALA A 218 -57.89 -2.05 -41.51
N PRO A 219 -59.06 -2.29 -40.85
CA PRO A 219 -59.69 -1.27 -39.99
C PRO A 219 -60.28 -1.85 -38.69
N THR A 220 -59.95 -1.28 -37.53
CA THR A 220 -60.71 -0.27 -36.77
C THR A 220 -62.01 -0.79 -36.14
N GLU A 221 -62.00 -0.98 -34.81
CA GLU A 221 -63.11 -0.56 -33.96
C GLU A 221 -62.62 -0.14 -32.56
N THR A 222 -63.22 0.96 -32.10
CA THR A 222 -62.89 1.86 -31.00
C THR A 222 -63.19 1.30 -29.62
N GLN A 223 -62.32 1.54 -28.62
CA GLN A 223 -62.75 2.01 -27.28
C GLN A 223 -61.70 2.93 -26.62
N GLU A 224 -62.21 4.00 -26.04
CA GLU A 224 -61.53 5.16 -25.46
C GLU A 224 -60.84 4.87 -24.11
N ALA A 225 -59.71 5.56 -23.85
CA ALA A 225 -59.40 6.09 -22.52
C ALA A 225 -58.28 7.17 -22.59
N SER A 226 -58.73 8.43 -22.56
CA SER A 226 -58.10 9.61 -21.96
C SER A 226 -56.57 9.74 -21.87
N LYS A 227 -56.02 10.69 -22.64
CA LYS A 227 -54.98 11.61 -22.16
C LYS A 227 -55.57 13.03 -22.08
N PRO A 228 -55.11 13.84 -21.12
CA PRO A 228 -54.51 15.08 -21.59
C PRO A 228 -53.16 15.39 -20.93
N ALA A 229 -52.26 15.89 -21.79
CA ALA A 229 -51.19 16.86 -21.54
C ALA A 229 -50.20 16.59 -20.38
N LYS A 230 -49.04 16.00 -20.75
CA LYS A 230 -47.82 16.07 -19.94
C LYS A 230 -47.35 17.53 -19.91
N LYS A 231 -47.62 18.21 -18.80
CA LYS A 231 -47.09 19.54 -18.45
C LYS A 231 -45.56 19.47 -18.56
N ARG A 232 -44.97 20.27 -19.46
CA ARG A 232 -43.51 20.47 -19.50
C ARG A 232 -43.12 21.09 -18.16
N ASP A 233 -42.40 20.34 -17.34
CA ASP A 233 -41.83 20.84 -16.09
C ASP A 233 -40.80 21.93 -16.42
N THR A 234 -41.24 23.18 -16.29
CA THR A 234 -40.41 24.40 -16.40
C THR A 234 -39.45 24.54 -15.21
N THR A 235 -39.49 23.61 -14.26
CA THR A 235 -38.60 23.55 -13.10
C THR A 235 -37.18 23.15 -13.51
N LEU A 236 -36.99 22.14 -14.37
CA LEU A 236 -35.66 21.70 -14.81
C LEU A 236 -34.92 22.74 -15.65
N LEU A 237 -35.63 23.53 -16.47
CA LEU A 237 -34.99 24.60 -17.26
C LEU A 237 -34.46 25.73 -16.37
N GLY A 238 -35.18 26.05 -15.28
CA GLY A 238 -34.74 27.03 -14.28
C GLY A 238 -33.47 26.60 -13.54
N TRP A 239 -33.37 25.31 -13.17
CA TRP A 239 -32.17 24.75 -12.51
C TRP A 239 -30.94 24.77 -13.42
N ILE A 240 -31.11 24.46 -14.72
CA ILE A 240 -30.00 24.50 -15.69
C ILE A 240 -29.49 25.94 -15.89
N ILE A 241 -30.40 26.91 -15.97
CA ILE A 241 -30.02 28.34 -16.09
C ILE A 241 -29.33 28.82 -14.81
N PHE A 242 -29.85 28.49 -13.63
CA PHE A 242 -29.23 28.86 -12.35
C PHE A 242 -27.82 28.25 -12.19
N LEU A 243 -27.64 26.98 -12.53
CA LEU A 243 -26.34 26.31 -12.47
C LEU A 243 -25.33 26.94 -13.44
N SER A 244 -25.76 27.31 -14.65
CA SER A 244 -24.90 27.99 -15.63
C SER A 244 -24.42 29.36 -15.13
N ILE A 245 -25.29 30.14 -14.48
CA ILE A 245 -24.94 31.45 -13.90
C ILE A 245 -23.96 31.27 -12.74
N ALA A 246 -24.18 30.27 -11.86
CA ALA A 246 -23.29 30.00 -10.73
C ALA A 246 -21.87 29.64 -11.19
N VAL A 247 -21.73 28.85 -12.26
CA VAL A 247 -20.43 28.50 -12.85
C VAL A 247 -19.72 29.75 -13.40
N VAL A 248 -20.44 30.62 -14.11
CA VAL A 248 -19.86 31.87 -14.65
C VAL A 248 -19.40 32.81 -13.54
N VAL A 249 -20.17 32.99 -12.46
CA VAL A 249 -19.76 33.80 -11.30
C VAL A 249 -18.51 33.24 -10.64
N ASN A 250 -18.42 31.91 -10.51
CA ASN A 250 -17.25 31.26 -9.91
C ASN A 250 -15.99 31.43 -10.78
N ILE A 251 -16.14 31.36 -12.10
CA ILE A 251 -15.05 31.64 -13.05
C ILE A 251 -14.60 33.11 -12.95
N ILE A 252 -15.53 34.06 -12.85
CA ILE A 252 -15.19 35.49 -12.64
C ILE A 252 -14.43 35.67 -11.33
N PHE A 253 -14.85 35.00 -10.24
CA PHE A 253 -14.14 35.05 -8.96
C PHE A 253 -12.71 34.52 -9.06
N ILE A 254 -12.50 33.40 -9.78
CA ILE A 254 -11.17 32.83 -10.02
C ILE A 254 -10.29 33.80 -10.84
N ILE A 255 -10.86 34.44 -11.87
CA ILE A 255 -10.14 35.43 -12.69
C ILE A 255 -9.79 36.67 -11.86
N LEU A 256 -10.70 37.18 -11.02
CA LEU A 256 -10.43 38.30 -10.13
C LEU A 256 -9.35 37.95 -9.08
N LEU A 257 -9.39 36.74 -8.53
CA LEU A 257 -8.38 36.25 -7.59
C LEU A 257 -7.00 36.10 -8.25
N ALA A 258 -6.96 35.63 -9.49
CA ALA A 258 -5.73 35.43 -10.25
C ALA A 258 -5.13 36.74 -10.78
N THR A 259 -5.95 37.76 -11.07
CA THR A 259 -5.48 39.04 -11.62
C THR A 259 -5.01 40.02 -10.55
N LYS A 260 -5.19 39.72 -9.25
CA LYS A 260 -4.72 40.56 -8.13
C LYS A 260 -5.13 42.04 -8.33
N VAL A 261 -6.30 42.27 -8.91
CA VAL A 261 -6.94 43.59 -8.92
C VAL A 261 -7.94 43.58 -7.78
N ILE A 262 -7.43 43.87 -6.59
CA ILE A 262 -7.97 44.78 -5.58
C ILE A 262 -6.92 44.79 -4.47
N ALA A 263 -6.11 45.84 -4.54
CA ALA A 263 -5.57 46.45 -3.35
C ALA A 263 -6.73 47.16 -2.63
N VAL A 264 -6.63 47.18 -1.30
CA VAL A 264 -7.53 47.72 -0.27
C VAL A 264 -8.56 46.73 0.25
#